data_AF-A0A821LGE1-F1
#
_entry.id   AF-A0A821LGE1-F1
#
_cell.length_a   1.000
_cell.length_b   1.000
_cell.length_c   1.000
_cell.angle_alpha   90.00
_cell.angle_beta   90.00
_cell.angle_gamma   90.00
#
_symmetry.space_group_name_H-M   'P 1'
#
loop_
_entity.id
_entity.type
_entity.pdbx_description
1 polymer ?
#
loop_
_entity_poly.entity_id
_entity_poly.type
_entity_poly.pdbx_seq_one_letter_code
_entity_poly.pdbx_strand_id
1 'polypeptide(L)'
;IQSPPTRSWLRLASPNATQSTAIFTVMNYNILCDKYATRHVYGYCPSWALNWDYRRKQILDEIRSYSADIIALQIQRKRSITREIRDL
;
A
#
# COMPACT_ATOMS: atom_id res chain seq x y z
N ILE A 1 6.03 -16.41 11.06
CA ILE A 1 4.82 -16.17 10.24
C ILE A 1 5.30 -16.11 8.81
N GLN A 2 4.74 -16.93 7.92
CA GLN A 2 5.11 -16.94 6.51
C GLN A 2 4.58 -15.67 5.83
N SER A 3 5.41 -14.98 5.04
CA SER A 3 4.97 -13.81 4.27
C SER A 3 3.95 -14.23 3.21
N PRO A 4 2.92 -13.39 2.94
CA PRO A 4 1.99 -13.68 1.87
C PRO A 4 2.73 -13.77 0.52
N PRO A 5 2.28 -14.62 -0.40
CA PRO A 5 2.87 -14.72 -1.73
C PRO A 5 2.71 -13.40 -2.50
N THR A 6 3.67 -13.09 -3.36
CA THR A 6 3.61 -11.92 -4.24
C THR A 6 2.45 -12.03 -5.23
N ARG A 7 1.72 -10.93 -5.45
CA ARG A 7 0.66 -10.88 -6.47
C ARG A 7 1.25 -10.93 -7.88
N SER A 8 0.61 -11.69 -8.78
CA SER A 8 0.99 -11.73 -10.19
C SER A 8 0.39 -10.55 -10.96
N TRP A 9 1.15 -10.02 -11.92
CA TRP A 9 0.66 -9.03 -12.86
C TRP A 9 -0.15 -9.71 -13.96
N LEU A 10 -1.41 -9.29 -14.12
CA LEU A 10 -2.23 -9.69 -15.25
C LEU A 10 -2.04 -8.70 -16.40
N ARG A 11 -1.40 -9.14 -17.49
CA ARG A 11 -1.20 -8.32 -18.68
C ARG A 11 -2.46 -8.33 -19.53
N LEU A 12 -3.24 -7.25 -19.48
CA LEU A 12 -4.50 -7.12 -20.24
C LEU A 12 -4.29 -6.72 -21.70
N ALA A 13 -3.24 -5.94 -21.98
CA ALA A 13 -2.89 -5.50 -23.32
C ALA A 13 -1.38 -5.28 -23.45
N SER A 14 -0.88 -5.32 -24.68
CA SER A 14 0.48 -4.90 -25.01
C SER A 14 0.46 -3.46 -25.53
N PRO A 15 1.42 -2.61 -25.10
CA PRO A 15 1.54 -1.27 -25.64
C PRO A 15 1.75 -1.34 -27.16
N ASN A 16 1.06 -0.48 -27.91
CA ASN A 16 1.23 -0.42 -29.35
C ASN A 16 2.51 0.36 -29.68
N ALA A 17 3.50 -0.29 -30.29
CA ALA A 17 4.81 0.32 -30.60
C ALA A 17 4.72 1.51 -31.58
N THR A 18 3.59 1.67 -32.28
CA THR A 18 3.35 2.78 -33.22
C THR A 18 2.77 4.03 -32.57
N GLN A 19 2.29 3.94 -31.31
CA GLN A 19 1.84 5.10 -30.55
C GLN A 19 2.86 5.45 -29.47
N SER A 20 3.41 6.67 -29.56
CA SER A 20 4.28 7.24 -28.52
C SER A 20 3.45 7.68 -27.31
N THR A 21 2.91 6.71 -26.56
CA THR A 21 2.23 6.97 -25.29
C THR A 21 3.12 6.56 -24.13
N ALA A 22 3.21 7.42 -23.12
CA ALA A 22 3.91 7.10 -21.89
C ALA A 22 3.12 6.03 -21.12
N ILE A 23 3.81 5.00 -20.66
CA ILE A 23 3.26 3.97 -19.77
C ILE A 23 3.64 4.37 -18.36
N PHE A 24 2.66 4.43 -17.47
CA PHE A 24 2.86 4.68 -16.05
C PHE A 24 1.97 3.78 -15.23
N THR A 25 2.31 3.65 -13.96
CA THR A 25 1.67 2.79 -12.98
C THR A 25 0.97 3.64 -11.93
N VAL A 26 -0.20 3.17 -11.48
CA VAL A 26 -0.97 3.85 -10.45
C VAL A 26 -1.30 2.87 -9.34
N MET A 27 -0.93 3.21 -8.12
CA MET A 27 -1.31 2.50 -6.91
C MET A 27 -2.42 3.27 -6.20
N ASN A 28 -3.50 2.58 -5.82
CA ASN A 28 -4.55 3.12 -4.97
C ASN A 28 -4.68 2.25 -3.73
N TYR A 29 -4.45 2.81 -2.53
CA TYR A 29 -4.36 2.01 -1.31
C TYR A 29 -4.97 2.68 -0.08
N ASN A 30 -5.97 2.03 0.51
CA ASN A 30 -6.51 2.38 1.82
C ASN A 30 -5.70 1.68 2.90
N ILE A 31 -4.91 2.45 3.64
CA ILE A 31 -3.95 1.90 4.60
C ILE A 31 -4.51 1.69 6.00
N LEU A 32 -5.83 1.91 6.20
CA LEU A 32 -6.54 1.79 7.48
C LEU A 32 -5.89 2.60 8.63
N CYS A 33 -6.45 3.77 8.95
CA CYS A 33 -5.86 4.59 10.01
C CYS A 33 -5.97 3.91 11.39
N ASP A 34 -5.03 4.24 12.27
CA ASP A 34 -4.91 3.66 13.62
C ASP A 34 -6.20 3.76 14.45
N LYS A 35 -6.94 4.87 14.33
CA LYS A 35 -8.22 5.09 15.04
C LYS A 35 -9.25 3.99 14.76
N TYR A 36 -9.24 3.41 13.56
CA TYR A 36 -10.23 2.41 13.16
C TYR A 36 -9.71 0.97 13.29
N ALA A 37 -8.41 0.76 13.50
CA ALA A 37 -7.79 -0.55 13.69
C ALA A 37 -8.01 -1.11 15.11
N THR A 38 -9.26 -1.16 15.56
CA THR A 38 -9.62 -1.58 16.92
C THR A 38 -10.02 -3.06 16.97
N ARG A 39 -9.83 -3.70 18.13
CA ARG A 39 -10.30 -5.07 18.39
C ARG A 39 -11.82 -5.21 18.36
N HIS A 40 -12.57 -4.11 18.47
CA HIS A 40 -14.03 -4.16 18.32
C HIS A 40 -14.44 -4.48 16.89
N VAL A 41 -13.75 -3.88 15.90
CA VAL A 41 -14.00 -4.11 14.47
C VAL A 41 -13.21 -5.33 13.95
N TYR A 42 -11.98 -5.50 14.42
CA TYR A 42 -11.04 -6.53 13.96
C TYR A 42 -10.69 -7.52 15.08
N GLY A 43 -11.71 -8.06 15.77
CA GLY A 43 -11.52 -8.90 16.96
C GLY A 43 -10.72 -10.19 16.73
N TYR A 44 -10.74 -10.69 15.50
CA TYR A 44 -9.98 -11.85 15.04
C TYR A 44 -8.48 -11.58 14.86
N CYS A 45 -8.08 -10.31 14.76
CA CYS A 45 -6.69 -9.92 14.55
C CYS A 45 -6.03 -9.64 15.90
N PRO A 46 -4.84 -10.22 16.19
CA PRO A 46 -4.18 -9.99 17.46
C PRO A 46 -3.73 -8.53 17.61
N SER A 47 -3.73 -8.00 18.83
CA SER A 47 -3.48 -6.57 19.08
C SER A 47 -2.12 -6.09 18.57
N TRP A 48 -1.08 -6.94 18.60
CA TRP A 48 0.23 -6.60 18.09
C TRP A 48 0.22 -6.40 16.57
N ALA A 49 -0.63 -7.13 15.83
CA ALA A 49 -0.76 -7.00 14.38
C ALA A 49 -1.62 -5.80 13.98
N LEU A 50 -2.51 -5.34 14.88
CA LEU A 50 -3.27 -4.10 14.71
C LEU A 50 -2.46 -2.84 15.07
N ASN A 51 -1.42 -2.98 15.89
CA ASN A 51 -0.57 -1.88 16.31
C ASN A 51 0.00 -1.12 15.09
N TRP A 52 -0.07 0.22 15.14
CA TRP A 52 0.35 1.07 14.04
C TRP A 52 1.81 0.88 13.63
N ASP A 53 2.74 0.75 14.58
CA ASP A 53 4.18 0.63 14.26
C ASP A 53 4.49 -0.69 13.57
N TYR A 54 3.72 -1.74 13.85
CA TYR A 54 3.80 -2.99 13.10
C TYR A 54 3.24 -2.83 11.68
N ARG A 55 2.00 -2.33 11.55
CA ARG A 55 1.33 -2.19 10.24
C ARG A 55 2.04 -1.22 9.32
N ARG A 56 2.52 -0.10 9.83
CA ARG A 56 3.23 0.94 9.06
C ARG A 56 4.43 0.38 8.30
N LYS A 57 5.22 -0.50 8.93
CA LYS A 57 6.36 -1.15 8.27
C LYS A 57 5.93 -1.94 7.05
N GLN A 58 4.91 -2.79 7.21
CA GLN A 58 4.36 -3.61 6.13
C GLN A 58 3.75 -2.76 5.01
N ILE A 59 3.04 -1.67 5.35
CA ILE A 59 2.48 -0.74 4.36
C ILE A 59 3.58 -0.08 3.53
N LEU A 60 4.68 0.35 4.17
CA LEU A 60 5.82 0.96 3.47
C LEU A 60 6.55 -0.04 2.58
N ASP A 61 6.76 -1.27 3.06
CA ASP A 61 7.36 -2.34 2.27
C ASP A 61 6.50 -2.66 1.03
N GLU A 62 5.18 -2.67 1.17
CA GLU A 62 4.25 -2.89 0.07
C GLU A 62 4.32 -1.75 -0.96
N ILE A 63 4.28 -0.49 -0.53
CA ILE A 63 4.41 0.69 -1.41
C ILE A 63 5.75 0.65 -2.17
N ARG A 64 6.87 0.38 -1.47
CA ARG A 64 8.19 0.22 -2.10
C ARG A 64 8.21 -0.89 -3.14
N SER A 65 7.63 -2.06 -2.80
CA SER A 65 7.69 -3.24 -3.66
C SER A 65 7.01 -3.04 -5.02
N TYR A 66 5.93 -2.23 -5.07
CA TYR A 66 5.24 -1.94 -6.33
C TYR A 66 5.87 -0.81 -7.13
N SER A 67 6.60 0.12 -6.47
CA SER A 67 7.32 1.23 -7.13
C SER A 67 6.45 1.98 -8.15
N ALA A 68 5.22 2.31 -7.76
CA ALA A 68 4.26 2.94 -8.68
C ALA A 68 4.61 4.43 -8.94
N ASP A 69 4.41 4.88 -10.17
CA ASP A 69 4.68 6.28 -10.58
C ASP A 69 3.74 7.28 -9.88
N ILE A 70 2.48 6.88 -9.66
CA ILE A 70 1.48 7.67 -8.94
C ILE A 70 0.90 6.83 -7.81
N ILE A 71 0.90 7.39 -6.59
CA ILE A 71 0.37 6.72 -5.40
C ILE A 71 -0.75 7.58 -4.79
N ALA A 72 -1.96 7.00 -4.71
CA ALA A 72 -3.12 7.58 -4.06
C ALA A 72 -3.45 6.82 -2.77
N LEU A 73 -3.41 7.52 -1.62
CA LEU A 73 -3.66 6.90 -0.30
C LEU A 73 -4.87 7.51 0.41
N GLN A 74 -5.71 6.66 1.00
CA GLN A 74 -6.76 7.09 1.92
C GLN A 74 -6.29 6.98 3.38
N ILE A 75 -6.04 8.13 4.01
CA ILE A 75 -5.63 8.24 5.42
C ILE A 75 -6.49 9.25 6.18
N GLN A 76 -7.01 8.86 7.35
CA GLN A 76 -7.75 9.76 8.24
C GLN A 76 -6.89 10.51 9.28
N ARG A 77 -5.55 10.44 9.25
CA ARG A 77 -4.68 11.38 9.98
C ARG A 77 -3.26 11.43 9.39
N LYS A 78 -2.77 12.64 9.04
CA LYS A 78 -1.74 12.91 8.02
C LYS A 78 -0.27 13.04 8.46
N ARG A 79 0.13 12.84 9.73
CA ARG A 79 1.42 13.41 10.18
C ARG A 79 2.65 12.50 10.24
N SER A 80 2.51 11.18 10.21
CA SER A 80 3.68 10.28 10.26
C SER A 80 4.06 9.74 8.87
N ILE A 81 3.19 8.94 8.26
CA ILE A 81 3.58 8.11 7.10
C ILE A 81 3.84 8.90 5.81
N THR A 82 3.19 10.04 5.62
CA THR A 82 3.34 10.85 4.40
C THR A 82 4.76 11.39 4.23
N ARG A 83 5.50 11.64 5.33
CA ARG A 83 6.90 12.06 5.25
C ARG A 83 7.78 10.92 4.76
N GLU A 84 7.59 9.73 5.28
CA GLU A 84 8.39 8.57 4.89
C GLU A 84 8.13 8.16 3.46
N ILE A 85 6.88 8.23 2.99
CA ILE A 85 6.53 7.94 1.59
C ILE A 85 7.20 8.93 0.63
N ARG A 86 7.38 10.19 1.05
CA ARG A 86 8.11 11.17 0.24
C ARG A 86 9.61 10.85 0.13
N ASP A 87 10.14 10.14 1.12
CA ASP A 87 11.55 9.74 1.16
C ASP A 87 11.75 8.31 0.59
N LEU A 88 10.71 7.70 0.00
CA LEU A 88 10.76 6.46 -0.78
C LEU A 88 11.17 6.73 -2.21
#